data_AF-A0A5M7BDX8-F1
#
_entry.id   AF-A0A5M7BDX8-F1
#
_cell.length_a   1.000
_cell.length_b   1.000
_cell.length_c   1.000
_cell.angle_alpha   90.00
_cell.angle_beta   90.00
_cell.angle_gamma   90.00
#
_symmetry.space_group_name_H-M   'P 1'
#
loop_
_entity.id
_entity.type
_entity.pdbx_description
1 polymer ?
#
loop_
_entity_poly.entity_id
_entity_poly.type
_entity_poly.pdbx_seq_one_letter_code
_entity_poly.pdbx_strand_id
1 'polypeptide(L)'
;MSDNEQKPVLVLGATGRTGRRVLERLTSLGRPVRAGSRSATPPFDWADPATWPAVLSGVGAVYVSYQPDLAVPGAAEAVGEIAAAAGRDVAFSSISPEQYRAAMAEHGVPPEVVSMVEHLFAEVLDGRNAHLSDGVRRALGREPRDFADYARRTAPTGVWNPLT
;
A
#
# COMPACT_ATOMS: atom_id res chain seq x y z
N MET A 1 -0.65 2.37 -29.35
CA MET A 1 -0.61 1.72 -28.03
C MET A 1 0.59 2.27 -27.30
N SER A 2 0.40 2.90 -26.15
CA SER A 2 1.49 3.53 -25.40
C SER A 2 2.36 2.49 -24.71
N ASP A 3 3.63 2.82 -24.48
CA ASP A 3 4.67 1.93 -23.90
C ASP A 3 4.31 1.38 -22.49
N ASN A 4 3.27 1.95 -21.85
CA ASN A 4 2.76 1.50 -20.55
C ASN A 4 1.69 0.40 -20.66
N GLU A 5 1.03 0.23 -21.80
CA GLU A 5 -0.03 -0.79 -21.99
C GLU A 5 0.52 -2.20 -22.17
N GLN A 6 1.82 -2.33 -22.47
CA GLN A 6 2.51 -3.61 -22.65
C GLN A 6 3.24 -4.08 -21.38
N LYS A 7 3.41 -3.20 -20.38
CA LYS A 7 4.08 -3.52 -19.12
C LYS A 7 3.07 -4.06 -18.09
N PRO A 8 3.42 -5.06 -17.27
CA PRO A 8 2.50 -5.64 -16.32
C PRO A 8 2.10 -4.66 -15.21
N VAL A 9 0.84 -4.74 -14.80
CA VAL A 9 0.34 -4.14 -13.57
C VAL A 9 0.62 -5.09 -12.42
N LEU A 10 1.43 -4.66 -11.44
CA LEU A 10 1.64 -5.42 -10.20
C LEU A 10 0.47 -5.22 -9.25
N VAL A 11 -0.11 -6.30 -8.74
CA VAL A 11 -1.21 -6.26 -7.77
C VAL A 11 -0.70 -6.75 -6.42
N LEU A 12 -0.39 -5.82 -5.51
CA LEU A 12 0.03 -6.18 -4.14
C LEU A 12 -1.17 -6.65 -3.32
N GLY A 13 -0.97 -7.67 -2.49
CA GLY A 13 -2.06 -8.33 -1.78
C GLY A 13 -2.95 -9.15 -2.74
N ALA A 14 -2.39 -9.70 -3.81
CA ALA A 14 -3.11 -10.43 -4.85
C ALA A 14 -4.01 -11.58 -4.34
N THR A 15 -3.69 -12.16 -3.18
CA THR A 15 -4.49 -13.23 -2.56
C THR A 15 -5.64 -12.72 -1.69
N GLY A 16 -5.71 -11.40 -1.46
CA GLY A 16 -6.72 -10.74 -0.62
C GLY A 16 -8.07 -10.48 -1.32
N ARG A 17 -9.02 -9.91 -0.58
CA ARG A 17 -10.41 -9.69 -1.06
C ARG A 17 -10.47 -8.76 -2.26
N THR A 18 -9.72 -7.66 -2.24
CA THR A 18 -9.68 -6.68 -3.33
C THR A 18 -8.69 -7.14 -4.41
N GLY A 19 -7.47 -7.54 -4.01
CA GLY A 19 -6.42 -7.98 -4.92
C GLY A 19 -6.85 -9.09 -5.88
N ARG A 20 -7.57 -10.11 -5.42
CA ARG A 20 -8.08 -11.19 -6.29
C ARG A 20 -8.99 -10.66 -7.40
N ARG A 21 -9.93 -9.78 -7.05
CA ARG A 21 -10.89 -9.19 -8.00
C ARG A 21 -10.21 -8.26 -9.00
N VAL A 22 -9.23 -7.47 -8.55
CA VAL A 22 -8.43 -6.61 -9.42
C VAL A 22 -7.63 -7.45 -10.41
N LEU A 23 -6.99 -8.52 -9.93
CA LEU A 23 -6.23 -9.45 -10.77
C LEU A 23 -7.13 -10.09 -11.84
N GLU A 24 -8.27 -10.69 -11.43
CA GLU A 24 -9.26 -11.28 -12.33
C GLU A 24 -9.75 -10.27 -13.38
N ARG A 25 -10.07 -9.03 -12.95
CA ARG A 25 -10.58 -8.00 -13.86
C ARG A 25 -9.54 -7.57 -14.88
N LEU A 26 -8.30 -7.31 -14.46
CA LEU A 26 -7.23 -6.91 -15.37
C LEU A 26 -6.88 -8.04 -16.35
N THR A 27 -6.84 -9.29 -15.90
CA THR A 27 -6.68 -10.45 -16.78
C THR A 27 -7.83 -10.57 -17.79
N SER A 28 -9.09 -10.38 -17.36
CA SER A 28 -10.25 -10.41 -18.28
C SER A 28 -10.21 -9.34 -19.38
N LEU A 29 -9.51 -8.23 -19.11
CA LEU A 29 -9.31 -7.11 -20.06
C LEU A 29 -8.09 -7.33 -20.97
N GLY A 30 -7.41 -8.48 -20.89
CA GLY A 30 -6.19 -8.76 -21.65
C GLY A 30 -5.00 -7.90 -21.24
N ARG A 31 -5.03 -7.27 -20.05
CA ARG A 31 -3.92 -6.48 -19.54
C ARG A 31 -2.87 -7.43 -18.93
N PRO A 32 -1.56 -7.23 -19.20
CA PRO A 32 -0.51 -7.98 -18.50
C PRO A 32 -0.56 -7.67 -16.99
N VAL A 33 -0.50 -8.70 -16.15
CA VAL A 33 -0.62 -8.57 -14.68
C VAL A 33 0.43 -9.42 -13.99
N ARG A 34 0.95 -8.91 -12.88
CA ARG A 34 1.81 -9.64 -11.94
C ARG A 34 1.15 -9.67 -10.56
N ALA A 35 1.08 -10.84 -9.94
CA ALA A 35 0.62 -10.96 -8.56
C ALA A 35 1.75 -10.63 -7.59
N GLY A 36 1.49 -9.76 -6.61
CA GLY A 36 2.38 -9.48 -5.48
C GLY A 36 1.82 -10.10 -4.19
N SER A 37 2.48 -11.12 -3.68
CA SER A 37 2.20 -11.70 -2.36
C SER A 37 3.43 -12.44 -1.83
N ARG A 38 3.43 -12.78 -0.53
CA ARG A 38 4.51 -13.57 0.09
C ARG A 38 4.71 -14.95 -0.54
N SER A 39 3.67 -15.49 -1.15
CA SER A 39 3.69 -16.79 -1.84
C SER A 39 3.77 -16.67 -3.36
N ALA A 40 3.87 -15.46 -3.92
CA ALA A 40 4.01 -15.23 -5.35
C ALA A 40 5.46 -15.50 -5.79
N THR A 41 5.67 -15.58 -7.10
CA THR A 41 7.01 -15.68 -7.68
C THR A 41 7.16 -14.60 -8.76
N PRO A 42 8.03 -13.59 -8.56
CA PRO A 42 8.82 -13.32 -7.35
C PRO A 42 7.95 -12.93 -6.12
N PRO A 43 8.41 -13.20 -4.88
CA PRO A 43 7.65 -12.89 -3.68
C PRO A 43 7.64 -11.38 -3.39
N PHE A 44 6.64 -10.95 -2.62
CA PHE A 44 6.58 -9.60 -2.04
C PHE A 44 6.15 -9.67 -0.58
N ASP A 45 6.97 -9.13 0.31
CA ASP A 45 6.68 -8.98 1.74
C ASP A 45 6.96 -7.54 2.20
N TRP A 46 5.96 -6.89 2.80
CA TRP A 46 6.10 -5.55 3.38
C TRP A 46 7.15 -5.49 4.50
N ALA A 47 7.38 -6.60 5.21
CA ALA A 47 8.35 -6.66 6.30
C ALA A 47 9.77 -7.01 5.82
N ASP A 48 9.94 -7.39 4.56
CA ASP A 48 11.23 -7.76 3.98
C ASP A 48 11.50 -6.99 2.67
N PRO A 49 12.14 -5.81 2.77
CA PRO A 49 12.49 -4.98 1.62
C PRO A 49 13.35 -5.67 0.56
N ALA A 50 14.10 -6.73 0.91
CA ALA A 50 14.91 -7.48 -0.04
C ALA A 50 14.07 -8.16 -1.13
N THR A 51 12.76 -8.36 -0.88
CA THR A 51 11.83 -8.97 -1.84
C THR A 51 11.34 -8.00 -2.93
N TRP A 52 11.47 -6.68 -2.72
CA TRP A 52 10.81 -5.67 -3.55
C TRP A 52 11.40 -5.49 -4.96
N PRO A 53 12.74 -5.47 -5.17
CA PRO A 53 13.30 -5.16 -6.48
C PRO A 53 12.86 -6.15 -7.57
N ALA A 54 12.85 -7.43 -7.24
CA ALA A 54 12.48 -8.50 -8.18
C ALA A 54 11.01 -8.36 -8.63
N VAL A 55 10.10 -8.04 -7.72
CA VAL A 55 8.67 -7.92 -8.05
C VAL A 55 8.32 -6.61 -8.77
N LEU A 56 9.08 -5.54 -8.53
CA LEU A 56 8.90 -4.23 -9.17
C LEU A 56 9.55 -4.13 -10.56
N SER A 57 10.52 -5.00 -10.87
CA SER A 57 11.25 -4.92 -12.15
C SER A 57 10.33 -5.05 -13.38
N GLY A 58 10.38 -4.06 -14.27
CA GLY A 58 9.65 -4.04 -15.54
C GLY A 58 8.14 -3.78 -15.42
N VAL A 59 7.60 -3.48 -14.23
CA VAL A 59 6.17 -3.18 -14.06
C VAL A 59 5.85 -1.76 -14.53
N GLY A 60 4.70 -1.58 -15.18
CA GLY A 60 4.24 -0.28 -15.69
C GLY A 60 3.39 0.48 -14.67
N ALA A 61 2.70 -0.25 -13.80
CA ALA A 61 1.88 0.30 -12.72
C ALA A 61 1.81 -0.68 -11.54
N VAL A 62 1.46 -0.17 -10.36
CA VAL A 62 1.27 -0.97 -9.15
C VAL A 62 -0.08 -0.63 -8.52
N TYR A 63 -0.92 -1.64 -8.30
CA TYR A 63 -2.05 -1.58 -7.39
C TYR A 63 -1.54 -1.92 -5.97
N VAL A 64 -1.70 -0.97 -5.05
CA VAL A 64 -1.25 -1.11 -3.65
C VAL A 64 -2.47 -1.27 -2.76
N SER A 65 -2.55 -2.40 -2.06
CA SER A 65 -3.41 -2.58 -0.89
C SER A 65 -2.51 -2.59 0.35
N TYR A 66 -2.33 -1.44 0.98
CA TYR A 66 -1.50 -1.32 2.19
C TYR A 66 -2.25 -1.91 3.39
N GLN A 67 -1.51 -2.54 4.30
CA GLN A 67 -2.04 -3.19 5.50
C GLN A 67 -1.21 -2.70 6.71
N PRO A 68 -1.82 -2.30 7.84
CA PRO A 68 -3.20 -2.53 8.25
C PRO A 68 -4.25 -1.59 7.63
N ASP A 69 -3.91 -0.34 7.29
CA ASP A 69 -4.81 0.63 6.63
C ASP A 69 -3.98 1.77 5.99
N LEU A 70 -4.36 2.28 4.81
CA LEU A 70 -3.76 3.48 4.21
C LEU A 70 -3.98 4.75 5.05
N ALA A 71 -4.95 4.72 5.97
CA ALA A 71 -5.25 5.81 6.88
C ALA A 71 -4.40 5.81 8.17
N VAL A 72 -3.49 4.86 8.37
CA VAL A 72 -2.58 4.93 9.52
C VAL A 72 -1.46 5.96 9.29
N PRO A 73 -1.04 6.69 10.34
CA PRO A 73 0.16 7.52 10.27
C PRO A 73 1.37 6.70 9.78
N GLY A 74 2.15 7.23 8.82
CA GLY A 74 3.31 6.54 8.23
C GLY A 74 3.04 5.81 6.91
N ALA A 75 1.78 5.67 6.48
CA ALA A 75 1.46 4.97 5.22
C ALA A 75 1.95 5.73 3.98
N ALA A 76 1.83 7.07 3.96
CA ALA A 76 2.29 7.89 2.85
C ALA A 76 3.82 7.85 2.73
N GLU A 77 4.52 7.88 3.86
CA GLU A 77 5.98 7.75 3.95
C GLU A 77 6.44 6.38 3.43
N ALA A 78 5.82 5.29 3.87
CA ALA A 78 6.14 3.94 3.39
C ALA A 78 5.92 3.77 1.88
N VAL A 79 4.84 4.36 1.34
CA VAL A 79 4.57 4.37 -0.12
C VAL A 79 5.60 5.23 -0.86
N GLY A 80 6.00 6.37 -0.29
CA GLY A 80 7.04 7.24 -0.84
C GLY A 80 8.41 6.57 -0.88
N GLU A 81 8.78 5.80 0.14
CA GLU A 81 10.03 5.03 0.17
C GLU A 81 10.08 3.97 -0.94
N ILE A 82 8.96 3.29 -1.22
CA ILE A 82 8.86 2.33 -2.33
C ILE A 82 8.99 3.03 -3.68
N ALA A 83 8.32 4.17 -3.85
CA ALA A 83 8.38 4.97 -5.06
C ALA A 83 9.81 5.38 -5.39
N ALA A 84 10.53 5.89 -4.39
CA ALA A 84 11.93 6.28 -4.50
C ALA A 84 12.81 5.08 -4.87
N ALA A 85 12.65 3.93 -4.19
CA ALA A 85 13.39 2.71 -4.50
C ALA A 85 13.14 2.18 -5.92
N ALA A 86 11.94 2.39 -6.47
CA ALA A 86 11.58 2.02 -7.83
C ALA A 86 12.04 3.03 -8.90
N GLY A 87 12.64 4.16 -8.50
CA GLY A 87 12.96 5.27 -9.42
C GLY A 87 11.72 5.87 -10.07
N ARG A 88 10.58 5.85 -9.37
CA ARG A 88 9.27 6.29 -9.86
C ARG A 88 8.85 7.54 -9.09
N ASP A 89 8.39 8.54 -9.82
CA ASP A 89 7.67 9.66 -9.22
C ASP A 89 6.24 9.21 -8.94
N VAL A 90 5.89 9.04 -7.67
CA VAL A 90 4.56 8.59 -7.24
C VAL A 90 3.85 9.74 -6.56
N ALA A 91 2.84 10.28 -7.25
CA ALA A 91 1.89 11.18 -6.63
C ALA A 91 0.94 10.37 -5.74
N PHE A 92 0.99 10.62 -4.42
CA PHE A 92 -0.02 10.11 -3.52
C PHE A 92 -1.32 10.89 -3.75
N SER A 93 -2.28 10.28 -4.44
CA SER A 93 -3.63 10.80 -4.63
C SER A 93 -4.54 10.20 -3.57
N SER A 94 -4.73 10.88 -2.44
CA SER A 94 -5.87 10.59 -1.58
C SER A 94 -7.16 11.01 -2.30
N ILE A 95 -8.20 10.19 -2.18
CA ILE A 95 -9.55 10.65 -2.52
C ILE A 95 -10.03 11.54 -1.38
N SER A 96 -10.57 12.71 -1.71
CA SER A 96 -11.17 13.55 -0.68
C SER A 96 -12.44 12.88 -0.11
N PRO A 97 -12.85 13.21 1.13
CA PRO A 97 -14.12 12.75 1.66
C PRO A 97 -15.31 13.02 0.72
N GLU A 98 -15.32 14.18 0.05
CA GLU A 98 -16.34 14.55 -0.93
C GLU A 98 -16.32 13.67 -2.18
N GLN A 99 -15.14 13.34 -2.71
CA GLN A 99 -15.01 12.43 -3.85
C GLN A 99 -15.50 11.04 -3.49
N TYR A 100 -15.20 10.56 -2.27
CA TYR A 100 -15.69 9.27 -1.80
C TYR A 100 -17.21 9.26 -1.59
N ARG A 101 -17.77 10.35 -1.04
CA ARG A 101 -19.22 10.55 -0.87
C ARG A 101 -19.96 10.50 -2.22
N ALA A 102 -19.44 11.23 -3.20
CA ALA A 102 -19.99 11.28 -4.55
C ALA A 102 -19.97 9.89 -5.20
N ALA A 103 -18.86 9.15 -5.06
CA ALA A 103 -18.74 7.79 -5.60
C ALA A 103 -19.74 6.81 -4.96
N MET A 104 -19.95 6.88 -3.65
CA MET A 104 -20.95 6.04 -2.97
C MET A 104 -22.38 6.35 -3.44
N ALA A 105 -22.71 7.64 -3.56
CA ALA A 105 -24.02 8.06 -4.05
C ALA A 105 -24.28 7.61 -5.50
N GLU A 106 -23.27 7.71 -6.37
CA GLU A 106 -23.35 7.25 -7.76
C GLU A 106 -23.62 5.75 -7.87
N HIS A 107 -23.11 4.96 -6.92
CA HIS A 107 -23.33 3.51 -6.86
C HIS A 107 -24.64 3.13 -6.12
N GLY A 108 -25.49 4.11 -5.82
CA GLY A 108 -26.81 3.88 -5.21
C GLY A 108 -26.75 3.52 -3.73
N VAL A 109 -25.64 3.82 -3.04
CA VAL A 109 -25.57 3.64 -1.59
C VAL A 109 -26.56 4.60 -0.92
N PRO A 110 -27.42 4.12 0.00
CA PRO A 110 -28.40 4.98 0.65
C PRO A 110 -27.77 6.16 1.39
N PRO A 111 -28.37 7.36 1.36
CA PRO A 111 -27.80 8.57 1.96
C PRO A 111 -27.45 8.44 3.45
N GLU A 112 -28.22 7.65 4.19
CA GLU A 112 -27.98 7.37 5.61
C GLU A 112 -26.70 6.56 5.83
N VAL A 113 -26.38 5.63 4.94
CA VAL A 113 -25.16 4.83 4.98
C VAL A 113 -23.96 5.69 4.57
N VAL A 114 -24.13 6.55 3.56
CA VAL A 114 -23.11 7.52 3.13
C VAL A 114 -22.73 8.44 4.30
N SER A 115 -23.72 8.99 5.00
CA SER A 115 -23.52 9.87 6.16
C SER A 115 -22.85 9.15 7.34
N MET A 116 -23.24 7.90 7.61
CA MET A 116 -22.59 7.07 8.63
C MET A 116 -21.10 6.85 8.33
N VAL A 117 -20.75 6.55 7.08
CA VAL A 117 -19.35 6.32 6.68
C VAL A 117 -18.54 7.61 6.70
N GLU A 118 -19.14 8.73 6.31
CA GLU A 118 -18.51 10.06 6.43
C GLU A 118 -18.18 10.40 7.89
N HIS A 119 -19.13 10.19 8.80
CA HIS A 119 -18.90 10.39 10.23
C HIS A 119 -17.81 9.45 10.78
N LEU A 120 -17.79 8.19 10.34
CA LEU A 120 -16.75 7.23 10.70
C LEU A 120 -15.36 7.76 10.32
N PHE A 121 -15.16 8.24 9.09
CA PHE A 121 -13.85 8.74 8.68
C PHE A 121 -13.46 10.05 9.37
N ALA A 122 -14.42 10.96 9.59
CA ALA A 122 -14.17 12.21 10.31
C ALA A 122 -13.81 11.98 11.78
N GLU A 123 -14.44 11.03 12.47
CA GLU A 123 -14.22 10.80 13.91
C GLU A 123 -13.16 9.74 14.21
N VAL A 124 -13.05 8.70 13.37
CA VAL A 124 -12.15 7.57 13.65
C VAL A 124 -10.73 7.87 13.16
N LEU A 125 -10.57 8.57 12.04
CA LEU A 125 -9.28 8.79 11.40
C LEU A 125 -8.67 10.17 11.67
N ASP A 126 -9.25 10.98 12.55
CA ASP A 126 -8.71 12.31 12.90
C ASP A 126 -7.50 12.30 13.85
N GLY A 127 -6.97 11.11 14.14
CA GLY A 127 -5.84 10.92 15.02
C GLY A 127 -6.19 10.72 16.48
N ARG A 128 -7.44 10.92 16.93
CA ARG A 128 -7.84 10.62 18.34
C ARG A 128 -7.64 9.15 18.72
N ASN A 129 -7.70 8.25 17.73
CA ASN A 129 -7.45 6.82 17.93
C ASN A 129 -5.96 6.44 17.85
N ALA A 130 -5.08 7.35 17.41
CA ALA A 130 -3.65 7.11 17.31
C ALA A 130 -2.94 7.61 18.59
N HIS A 131 -2.75 6.72 19.55
CA HIS A 131 -2.01 7.02 20.77
C HIS A 131 -0.82 6.07 20.94
N LEU A 132 0.29 6.60 21.45
CA LEU A 132 1.43 5.79 21.86
C LEU A 132 1.02 4.92 23.06
N SER A 133 1.45 3.67 23.06
CA SER A 133 1.31 2.78 24.21
C SER A 133 2.62 2.06 24.52
N ASP A 134 2.72 1.53 25.72
CA ASP A 134 3.90 0.82 26.23
C ASP A 134 3.81 -0.70 26.06
N GLY A 135 2.90 -1.18 25.20
CA GLY A 135 2.63 -2.61 25.03
C GLY A 135 3.87 -3.44 24.70
N VAL A 136 4.79 -2.90 23.88
CA VAL A 136 6.06 -3.57 23.54
C VAL A 136 6.96 -3.72 24.78
N ARG A 137 7.05 -2.67 25.61
CA ARG A 137 7.81 -2.70 26.87
C ARG A 137 7.23 -3.73 27.82
N ARG A 138 5.91 -3.76 27.99
CA ARG A 138 5.21 -4.68 28.89
C ARG A 138 5.30 -6.14 28.43
N ALA A 139 5.19 -6.40 27.13
CA ALA A 139 5.18 -7.76 26.60
C ALA A 139 6.59 -8.35 26.44
N LEU A 140 7.59 -7.54 26.07
CA LEU A 140 8.91 -8.03 25.67
C LEU A 140 10.05 -7.54 26.59
N GLY A 141 9.76 -6.71 27.59
CA GLY A 141 10.76 -6.18 28.52
C GLY A 141 11.79 -5.24 27.89
N ARG A 142 11.55 -4.75 26.67
CA ARG A 142 12.44 -3.85 25.93
C ARG A 142 11.65 -2.74 25.25
N GLU A 143 12.31 -1.62 24.98
CA GLU A 143 11.70 -0.52 24.23
C GLU A 143 11.28 -0.95 22.81
N PRO A 144 10.16 -0.40 22.28
CA PRO A 144 9.87 -0.48 20.85
C PRO A 144 11.01 0.13 20.04
N ARG A 145 11.32 -0.51 18.91
CA ARG A 145 12.36 0.02 18.02
C ARG A 145 11.79 1.19 17.23
N ASP A 146 12.54 2.28 17.22
CA ASP A 146 12.25 3.42 16.37
C ASP A 146 12.46 3.03 14.89
N PHE A 147 11.52 3.44 14.03
CA PHE A 147 11.57 3.10 12.60
C PHE A 147 12.72 3.81 11.89
N ALA A 148 13.05 5.05 12.26
CA ALA A 148 14.18 5.78 11.71
C ALA A 148 15.52 5.15 12.14
N ASP A 149 15.60 4.59 13.34
CA ASP A 149 16.77 3.78 13.75
C ASP A 149 16.92 2.52 12.91
N TYR A 150 15.81 1.83 12.64
CA TYR A 150 15.81 0.70 11.72
C TYR A 150 16.27 1.14 10.32
N ALA A 151 15.72 2.23 9.79
CA ALA A 151 16.05 2.73 8.46
C ALA A 151 17.54 3.09 8.36
N ARG A 152 18.09 3.84 9.33
CA ARG A 152 19.51 4.21 9.39
C ARG A 152 20.44 3.00 9.43
N ARG A 153 20.07 1.93 10.15
CA ARG A 153 20.88 0.70 10.22
C ARG A 153 20.78 -0.15 8.97
N THR A 154 19.67 -0.04 8.25
CA THR A 154 19.38 -0.87 7.07
C THR A 154 19.99 -0.27 5.80
N ALA A 155 20.00 1.05 5.65
CA ALA A 155 20.54 1.75 4.49
C ALA A 155 21.97 1.31 4.07
N PRO A 156 22.95 1.17 4.99
CA PRO A 156 24.33 0.80 4.63
C PRO A 156 24.48 -0.65 4.15
N THR A 157 23.47 -1.50 4.37
CA THR A 157 23.51 -2.89 3.90
C THR A 157 23.34 -3.01 2.38
N GLY A 158 22.96 -1.92 1.71
CA GLY A 158 22.75 -1.89 0.26
C GLY A 158 21.47 -2.58 -0.19
N VAL A 159 20.62 -3.03 0.74
CA VAL A 159 19.35 -3.70 0.43
C VAL A 159 18.36 -2.82 -0.35
N TRP A 160 18.55 -1.50 -0.32
CA TRP A 160 17.76 -0.53 -1.08
C TRP A 160 18.46 -0.02 -2.35
N ASN A 161 19.69 -0.47 -2.62
CA ASN A 161 20.38 -0.04 -3.83
C ASN A 161 19.70 -0.68 -5.05
N PRO A 162 19.49 0.09 -6.13
CA PRO A 162 19.01 -0.48 -7.38
C PRO A 162 20.01 -1.52 -7.88
N LEU A 163 19.50 -2.69 -8.30
CA LEU A 163 20.30 -3.68 -8.99
C LEU A 163 20.65 -3.12 -10.37
N THR A 164 21.94 -2.93 -10.63
CA THR A 164 22.50 -2.66 -11.97
C THR A 164 22.31 -3.84 -12.90
#